data_AF-A0AAW3JS73-F1
#
_entry.id   AF-A0AAW3JS73-F1
#
_cell.length_a   1.000
_cell.length_b   1.000
_cell.length_c   1.000
_cell.angle_alpha   90.00
_cell.angle_beta   90.00
_cell.angle_gamma   90.00
#
_symmetry.space_group_name_H-M   'P 1'
#
loop_
_entity.id
_entity.type
_entity.pdbx_description
1 polymer ?
#
loop_
_entity_poly.entity_id
_entity_poly.type
_entity_poly.pdbx_seq_one_letter_code
_entity_poly.pdbx_strand_id
1 'polypeptide(L)'
;MAKGHRSQIKRERNENQKDTRPSAKLSYARVSVQKACYVLDAIRGKDVETAIGILTYNPRYASSIILKLLQSAVANAENNNGMNPADLYIEECFANKGPTMKRIRPRAQGRAYRIEKRMSHITIILNER
;
A
#
# COMPACT_ATOMS: atom_id res chain seq x y z
N MET A 1 15.77 8.20 39.12
CA MET A 1 14.45 8.86 38.97
C MET A 1 13.66 8.14 37.89
N ALA A 2 12.43 7.71 38.17
CA ALA A 2 11.59 7.06 37.17
C ALA A 2 11.25 8.08 36.06
N LYS A 3 11.66 7.79 34.82
CA LYS A 3 11.31 8.59 33.64
C LYS A 3 9.80 8.46 33.42
N GLY A 4 9.01 9.47 33.83
CA GLY A 4 7.61 9.70 33.43
C GLY A 4 6.60 8.55 33.56
N HIS A 5 5.35 8.82 33.18
CA HIS A 5 4.31 7.79 33.07
C HIS A 5 4.47 7.02 31.75
N ARG A 6 4.36 5.69 31.75
CA ARG A 6 4.60 4.83 30.57
C ARG A 6 3.79 5.24 29.33
N SER A 7 2.59 5.78 29.52
CA SER A 7 1.75 6.27 28.41
C SER A 7 2.33 7.50 27.72
N GLN A 8 2.92 8.44 28.46
CA GLN A 8 3.54 9.65 27.91
C GLN A 8 4.77 9.28 27.09
N ILE A 9 5.64 8.42 27.62
CA ILE A 9 6.82 7.90 26.89
C ILE A 9 6.41 7.18 25.61
N LYS A 10 5.34 6.39 25.63
CA LYS A 10 4.85 5.69 24.43
C LYS A 10 4.30 6.68 23.39
N ARG A 11 3.59 7.71 23.84
CA ARG A 11 3.03 8.76 22.96
C ARG A 11 4.15 9.58 22.33
N GLU A 12 5.08 10.11 23.12
CA GLU A 12 6.25 10.86 22.65
C GLU A 12 7.07 10.04 21.66
N ARG A 13 7.29 8.74 21.95
CA ARG A 13 7.98 7.85 21.01
C ARG A 13 7.25 7.72 19.68
N ASN A 14 5.92 7.54 19.71
CA ASN A 14 5.12 7.39 18.51
C ASN A 14 5.06 8.70 17.70
N GLU A 15 4.99 9.85 18.36
CA GLU A 15 5.03 11.16 17.71
C GLU A 15 6.40 11.39 17.07
N ASN A 16 7.49 11.11 17.78
CA ASN A 16 8.86 11.25 17.26
C ASN A 16 9.19 10.27 16.13
N GLN A 17 8.54 9.09 16.07
CA GLN A 17 8.74 8.10 15.01
C GLN A 17 7.73 8.22 13.85
N LYS A 18 6.82 9.20 13.88
CA LYS A 18 5.77 9.31 12.86
C LYS A 18 6.38 9.80 11.55
N ASP A 19 6.29 8.96 10.52
CA ASP A 19 6.63 9.37 9.16
C ASP A 19 5.65 10.44 8.68
N THR A 20 6.19 11.59 8.25
CA THR A 20 5.44 12.78 7.84
C THR A 20 5.30 12.88 6.32
N ARG A 21 5.98 12.00 5.58
CA ARG A 21 5.90 11.94 4.12
C ARG A 21 4.46 11.64 3.67
N PRO A 22 4.00 12.25 2.57
CA PRO A 22 2.66 11.98 2.05
C PRO A 22 2.56 10.50 1.64
N SER A 23 1.61 9.81 2.27
CA SER A 23 1.43 8.38 2.05
C SER A 23 -0.05 8.03 1.97
N ALA A 24 -0.34 6.93 1.27
CA ALA A 24 -1.65 6.33 1.25
C ALA A 24 -1.54 4.82 1.46
N LYS A 25 -2.47 4.27 2.25
CA LYS A 25 -2.51 2.85 2.57
C LYS A 25 -3.89 2.27 2.28
N LEU A 26 -3.93 1.24 1.44
CA LEU A 26 -5.09 0.39 1.27
C LEU A 26 -4.96 -0.86 2.12
N SER A 27 -5.89 -1.06 3.05
CA SER A 27 -5.91 -2.25 3.90
C SER A 27 -6.92 -3.28 3.41
N TYR A 28 -6.57 -4.57 3.57
CA TYR A 28 -7.44 -5.71 3.24
C TYR A 28 -7.84 -5.80 1.75
N ALA A 29 -6.95 -5.38 0.86
CA ALA A 29 -7.14 -5.51 -0.57
C ALA A 29 -7.27 -7.00 -0.96
N ARG A 30 -8.25 -7.32 -1.80
CA ARG A 30 -8.57 -8.71 -2.24
C ARG A 30 -7.65 -9.17 -3.37
N VAL A 31 -6.35 -8.93 -3.20
CA VAL A 31 -5.29 -9.27 -4.13
C VAL A 31 -4.18 -9.98 -3.36
N SER A 32 -3.52 -10.95 -3.99
CA SER A 32 -2.34 -11.59 -3.41
C SER A 32 -1.14 -10.66 -3.52
N VAL A 33 -0.29 -10.63 -2.49
CA VAL A 33 0.94 -9.82 -2.44
C VAL A 33 1.74 -9.88 -3.75
N GLN A 34 2.06 -11.08 -4.25
CA GLN A 34 2.84 -11.25 -5.48
C GLN A 34 2.24 -10.53 -6.70
N LYS A 35 0.91 -10.60 -6.88
CA LYS A 35 0.22 -9.95 -8.00
C LYS A 35 0.23 -8.44 -7.88
N ALA A 36 0.17 -7.90 -6.66
CA ALA A 36 0.31 -6.48 -6.40
C ALA A 36 1.76 -6.03 -6.61
N CYS A 37 2.75 -6.76 -6.08
CA CYS A 37 4.18 -6.45 -6.22
C CYS A 37 4.58 -6.27 -7.69
N TYR A 38 4.18 -7.16 -8.59
CA TYR A 38 4.52 -7.00 -10.00
C TYR A 38 4.03 -5.69 -10.64
N VAL A 39 2.92 -5.13 -10.16
CA VAL A 39 2.42 -3.83 -10.64
C VAL A 39 3.15 -2.69 -9.93
N LEU A 40 3.41 -2.82 -8.63
CA LEU A 40 4.16 -1.84 -7.84
C LEU A 40 5.60 -1.69 -8.34
N ASP A 41 6.26 -2.79 -8.71
CA ASP A 41 7.62 -2.79 -9.26
C ASP A 41 7.69 -2.01 -10.58
N ALA A 42 6.61 -1.98 -11.36
CA ALA A 42 6.57 -1.24 -12.62
C ALA A 42 6.45 0.29 -12.44
N ILE A 43 6.00 0.76 -11.29
CA ILE A 43 5.79 2.19 -10.99
C ILE A 43 6.78 2.75 -9.97
N ARG A 44 7.57 1.91 -9.29
CA ARG A 44 8.55 2.33 -8.29
C ARG A 44 9.57 3.30 -8.88
N GLY A 45 9.83 4.42 -8.20
CA GLY A 45 10.81 5.42 -8.62
C GLY A 45 10.43 6.26 -9.83
N LYS A 46 9.18 6.17 -10.30
CA LYS A 46 8.69 6.96 -11.45
C LYS A 46 7.94 8.19 -10.98
N ASP A 47 7.91 9.19 -11.84
CA ASP A 47 7.08 10.38 -11.67
C ASP A 47 5.59 10.00 -11.67
N VAL A 48 4.77 10.77 -10.94
CA VAL A 48 3.35 10.46 -10.72
C VAL A 48 2.58 10.35 -12.04
N GLU A 49 2.79 11.27 -12.99
CA GLU A 49 2.09 11.26 -14.28
C GLU A 49 2.41 10.00 -15.09
N THR A 50 3.69 9.65 -15.17
CA THR A 50 4.14 8.41 -15.84
C THR A 50 3.56 7.17 -15.17
N ALA A 51 3.51 7.14 -13.84
CA ALA A 51 2.92 6.04 -13.08
C ALA A 51 1.41 5.91 -13.34
N ILE A 52 0.66 7.00 -13.43
CA ILE A 52 -0.77 7.00 -13.80
C ILE A 52 -0.95 6.43 -15.20
N GLY A 53 -0.12 6.82 -16.17
CA GLY A 53 -0.14 6.27 -17.52
C GLY A 53 0.06 4.75 -17.53
N ILE A 54 1.11 4.27 -16.85
CA ILE A 54 1.40 2.84 -16.74
C ILE A 54 0.24 2.07 -16.11
N LEU A 55 -0.32 2.58 -15.01
CA LEU A 55 -1.41 1.91 -14.30
C LEU A 55 -2.71 1.87 -15.10
N THR A 56 -2.99 2.91 -15.89
CA THR A 56 -4.18 3.00 -16.74
C THR A 56 -4.17 1.94 -17.84
N TYR A 57 -3.02 1.71 -18.47
CA TYR A 57 -2.90 0.79 -19.60
C TYR A 57 -2.43 -0.62 -19.24
N ASN A 58 -2.12 -0.89 -17.97
CA ASN A 58 -1.69 -2.21 -17.54
C ASN A 58 -2.91 -3.15 -17.37
N PRO A 59 -2.97 -4.30 -18.07
CA PRO A 59 -4.14 -5.17 -18.11
C PRO A 59 -4.42 -5.93 -16.79
N ARG A 60 -3.54 -5.82 -15.79
CA ARG A 60 -3.68 -6.54 -14.52
C ARG A 60 -4.74 -5.88 -13.63
N TYR A 61 -5.62 -6.68 -13.04
CA TYR A 61 -6.64 -6.19 -12.08
C TYR A 61 -6.06 -5.38 -10.90
N ALA A 62 -4.84 -5.68 -10.47
CA ALA A 62 -4.19 -4.93 -9.39
C ALA A 62 -3.95 -3.45 -9.77
N SER A 63 -3.79 -3.13 -11.06
CA SER A 63 -3.52 -1.78 -11.55
C SER A 63 -4.66 -0.83 -11.27
N SER A 64 -5.92 -1.25 -11.45
CA SER A 64 -7.08 -0.39 -11.17
C SER A 64 -7.24 -0.05 -9.68
N ILE A 65 -6.85 -0.98 -8.81
CA ILE A 65 -6.84 -0.76 -7.35
C ILE A 65 -5.70 0.20 -6.98
N ILE A 66 -4.50 -0.03 -7.51
CA ILE A 66 -3.31 0.76 -7.22
C ILE A 66 -3.45 2.18 -7.78
N LEU A 67 -4.10 2.36 -8.93
CA LEU A 67 -4.39 3.67 -9.52
C LEU A 67 -5.21 4.55 -8.56
N LYS A 68 -6.29 4.02 -7.99
CA LYS A 68 -7.11 4.73 -7.00
C LYS A 68 -6.30 5.10 -5.76
N LEU A 69 -5.41 4.19 -5.33
CA LEU A 69 -4.55 4.45 -4.18
C LEU A 69 -3.51 5.53 -4.47
N LEU A 70 -2.92 5.55 -5.67
CA LEU A 70 -1.98 6.57 -6.10
C LEU A 70 -2.65 7.95 -6.17
N GLN A 71 -3.84 8.04 -6.77
CA GLN A 71 -4.63 9.28 -6.80
C GLN A 71 -4.94 9.79 -5.38
N SER A 72 -5.26 8.89 -4.45
CA SER A 72 -5.44 9.26 -3.04
C SER A 72 -4.14 9.75 -2.39
N ALA A 73 -2.98 9.20 -2.75
CA ALA A 73 -1.69 9.66 -2.22
C ALA A 73 -1.33 11.06 -2.74
N VAL A 74 -1.58 11.33 -4.02
CA VAL A 74 -1.38 12.66 -4.63
C VAL A 74 -2.28 13.69 -3.96
N ALA A 75 -3.56 13.38 -3.77
CA ALA A 75 -4.49 14.27 -3.07
C ALA A 75 -4.08 14.54 -1.62
N ASN A 76 -3.45 13.57 -0.93
CA ASN A 76 -2.91 13.79 0.41
C ASN A 76 -1.69 14.73 0.37
N ALA A 77 -0.82 14.59 -0.63
CA ALA A 77 0.35 15.46 -0.80
C ALA A 77 -0.06 16.91 -1.08
N GLU A 78 -1.04 17.13 -1.96
CA GLU A 78 -1.58 18.46 -2.25
C GLU A 78 -2.22 19.10 -1.02
N ASN A 79 -3.19 18.41 -0.40
CA ASN A 79 -4.06 19.05 0.59
C ASN A 79 -3.42 19.15 1.98
N ASN A 80 -2.62 18.17 2.39
CA ASN A 80 -2.06 18.15 3.75
C ASN A 80 -0.64 18.71 3.80
N ASN A 81 0.13 18.55 2.73
CA ASN A 81 1.55 18.93 2.69
C ASN A 81 1.81 20.13 1.78
N GLY A 82 0.82 20.60 0.99
CA GLY A 82 0.97 21.75 0.10
C GLY A 82 1.91 21.51 -1.08
N MET A 83 2.17 20.24 -1.41
CA MET A 83 3.13 19.83 -2.42
C MET A 83 2.55 19.97 -3.83
N ASN A 84 3.41 20.29 -4.81
CA ASN A 84 3.00 20.42 -6.21
C ASN A 84 2.95 19.04 -6.89
N PRO A 85 1.80 18.60 -7.45
CA PRO A 85 1.68 17.28 -8.10
C PRO A 85 2.67 17.01 -9.22
N ALA A 86 3.10 18.05 -9.93
CA ALA A 86 4.03 17.94 -11.04
C ALA A 86 5.43 17.48 -10.60
N ASP A 87 5.81 17.79 -9.35
CA ASP A 87 7.13 17.53 -8.81
C ASP A 87 7.17 16.24 -7.96
N LEU A 88 6.04 15.54 -7.85
CA LEU A 88 5.92 14.32 -7.06
C LEU A 88 6.41 13.09 -7.83
N TYR A 89 7.12 12.23 -7.10
CA TYR A 89 7.47 10.89 -7.57
C TYR A 89 7.18 9.83 -6.50
N ILE A 90 7.10 8.57 -6.94
CA ILE A 90 6.89 7.43 -6.05
C ILE A 90 8.22 7.01 -5.45
N GLU A 91 8.47 7.43 -4.21
CA GLU A 91 9.67 7.06 -3.46
C GLU A 91 9.64 5.59 -3.04
N GLU A 92 8.57 5.19 -2.34
CA GLU A 92 8.43 3.82 -1.85
C GLU A 92 7.05 3.26 -2.17
N CYS A 93 7.02 2.02 -2.63
CA CYS A 93 5.77 1.30 -2.84
C CYS A 93 5.96 -0.20 -2.56
N PHE A 94 5.09 -0.74 -1.71
CA PHE A 94 5.18 -2.12 -1.25
C PHE A 94 3.81 -2.71 -0.90
N ALA A 95 3.75 -4.04 -0.94
CA ALA A 95 2.59 -4.80 -0.53
C ALA A 95 2.96 -5.79 0.58
N ASN A 96 2.25 -5.72 1.70
CA ASN A 96 2.39 -6.62 2.83
C ASN A 96 1.25 -7.65 2.84
N LYS A 97 1.52 -8.81 3.44
CA LYS A 97 0.52 -9.87 3.59
C LYS A 97 -0.58 -9.44 4.55
N GLY A 98 -1.83 -9.58 4.12
CA GLY A 98 -3.01 -9.43 4.96
C GLY A 98 -3.54 -10.76 5.49
N PRO A 99 -4.63 -10.74 6.28
CA PRO A 99 -5.27 -11.96 6.76
C PRO A 99 -5.70 -12.83 5.59
N THR A 100 -5.37 -14.12 5.66
CA THR A 100 -5.70 -15.09 4.60
C THR A 100 -6.92 -15.89 5.01
N MET A 101 -7.98 -15.81 4.21
CA MET A 101 -9.19 -16.59 4.44
C MET A 101 -9.03 -18.01 3.91
N LYS A 102 -9.22 -19.00 4.79
CA LYS A 102 -9.15 -20.43 4.46
C LYS A 102 -10.56 -20.93 4.10
N ARG A 103 -10.70 -21.65 2.98
CA ARG A 103 -11.95 -22.31 2.53
C ARG A 103 -11.66 -23.76 2.18
N ILE A 104 -12.63 -24.64 2.35
CA ILE A 104 -12.50 -26.06 2.00
C ILE A 104 -13.07 -26.28 0.60
N ARG A 105 -12.40 -27.10 -0.22
CA ARG A 105 -12.91 -27.58 -1.51
C ARG A 105 -12.91 -29.11 -1.49
N PRO A 106 -14.06 -29.75 -1.76
CA PRO A 106 -14.12 -31.21 -1.90
C PRO A 106 -13.31 -31.67 -3.12
N ARG A 107 -12.72 -32.86 -3.01
CA ARG A 107 -11.92 -33.53 -4.05
C ARG A 107 -12.31 -35.01 -4.13
N ALA A 108 -11.83 -35.68 -5.18
CA ALA A 108 -12.07 -37.10 -5.41
C ALA A 108 -11.64 -37.96 -4.21
N GLN A 109 -12.28 -39.13 -4.07
CA GLN A 109 -12.00 -40.12 -3.02
C GLN A 109 -12.20 -39.58 -1.59
N GLY A 110 -13.24 -38.76 -1.35
CA GLY A 110 -13.55 -38.23 -0.02
C GLY A 110 -12.51 -37.24 0.54
N ARG A 111 -11.59 -36.75 -0.28
CA ARG A 111 -10.51 -35.84 0.16
C ARG A 111 -11.02 -34.39 0.22
N ALA A 112 -10.43 -33.59 1.12
CA ALA A 112 -10.73 -32.17 1.26
C ALA A 112 -9.46 -31.33 1.20
N TYR A 113 -9.39 -30.38 0.25
CA TYR A 113 -8.24 -29.48 0.10
C TYR A 113 -8.59 -28.06 0.54
N ARG A 114 -7.58 -27.30 0.93
CA ARG A 114 -7.72 -25.90 1.37
C ARG A 114 -7.48 -24.95 0.20
N ILE A 115 -8.41 -24.02 -0.02
CA ILE A 115 -8.20 -22.81 -0.83
C ILE A 115 -7.86 -21.65 0.09
N GLU A 116 -6.80 -20.92 -0.25
CA GLU A 116 -6.41 -19.68 0.41
C GLU A 116 -6.87 -18.46 -0.40
N LYS A 117 -7.82 -17.71 0.15
CA LYS A 117 -8.22 -16.39 -0.37
C LYS A 117 -7.34 -15.35 0.33
N ARG A 118 -6.15 -15.13 -0.24
CA ARG A 118 -5.13 -14.20 0.26
C ARG A 118 -5.58 -12.75 0.09
N MET A 119 -5.19 -11.91 1.04
CA MET A 119 -5.35 -10.45 0.99
C MET A 119 -3.99 -9.77 1.14
N SER A 120 -3.92 -8.49 0.81
CA SER A 120 -2.74 -7.65 1.00
C SER A 120 -3.08 -6.30 1.60
N HIS A 121 -2.09 -5.68 2.23
CA HIS A 121 -2.07 -4.26 2.57
C HIS A 121 -1.09 -3.58 1.62
N ILE A 122 -1.52 -2.57 0.88
CA ILE A 122 -0.69 -1.86 -0.10
C ILE A 122 -0.41 -0.47 0.44
N THR A 123 0.84 -0.04 0.39
CA THR A 123 1.27 1.30 0.80
C THR A 123 2.03 1.95 -0.35
N ILE A 124 1.74 3.21 -0.60
CA ILE A 124 2.47 4.10 -1.52
C ILE A 124 2.89 5.32 -0.71
N ILE A 125 4.16 5.71 -0.83
CA ILE A 125 4.75 6.89 -0.24
C ILE A 125 5.29 7.75 -1.39
N LEU A 126 4.93 9.02 -1.37
CA LEU A 126 5.39 10.01 -2.34
C LEU A 126 6.42 10.93 -1.69
N ASN A 127 7.26 11.51 -2.54
CA ASN A 127 8.17 12.57 -2.14
C ASN A 127 8.30 13.59 -3.29
N GLU A 128 8.77 14.79 -2.97
CA GLU A 128 9.10 15.81 -3.96
C GLU A 128 10.51 15.58 -4.50
N ARG A 129 10.67 15.86 -5.79
CA ARG A 129 11.94 15.72 -6.50
C ARG A 129 12.84 16.94 -6.36
#